data_AF-A0A9D1YUV5-F1
#
_entry.id   AF-A0A9D1YUV5-F1
#
_cell.length_a   1.000
_cell.length_b   1.000
_cell.length_c   1.000
_cell.angle_alpha   90.00
_cell.angle_beta   90.00
_cell.angle_gamma   90.00
#
_symmetry.space_group_name_H-M   'P 1'
#
loop_
_entity.id
_entity.type
_entity.pdbx_description
1 polymer ?
#
loop_
_entity_poly.entity_id
_entity_poly.type
_entity_poly.pdbx_seq_one_letter_code
_entity_poly.pdbx_strand_id
1 'polypeptide(L)' 'SIDRRVIELASSVKAVGRYEATAKLRDGIVANIKFDVVATK' A
#
# COMPACT_ATOMS: atom_id res chain seq x y z
N SER A 1 8.69 0.46 11.22
CA SER A 1 7.47 -0.34 10.97
C SER A 1 6.30 0.61 10.76
N ILE A 2 5.52 0.44 9.69
CA ILE A 2 4.32 1.26 9.38
C ILE A 2 3.08 0.46 9.80
N ASP A 3 2.12 1.11 10.48
CA ASP A 3 0.84 0.48 10.80
C ASP A 3 0.02 0.27 9.52
N ARG A 4 -0.51 -0.94 9.29
CA ARG A 4 -1.34 -1.22 8.12
C ARG A 4 -2.62 -0.40 8.09
N ARG A 5 -3.16 0.01 9.25
CA ARG A 5 -4.41 0.80 9.35
C ARG A 5 -4.29 2.17 8.69
N VAL A 6 -3.08 2.69 8.53
CA VAL A 6 -2.85 3.96 7.84
C VAL A 6 -2.74 3.81 6.33
N ILE A 7 -2.71 2.58 5.80
CA ILE A 7 -2.60 2.29 4.38
C ILE A 7 -4.00 2.13 3.79
N GLU A 8 -4.33 3.00 2.83
CA GLU A 8 -5.54 2.96 2.04
C GLU A 8 -5.25 2.30 0.70
N LEU A 9 -5.81 1.09 0.52
CA LEU A 9 -5.82 0.38 -0.75
C LEU A 9 -7.13 0.71 -1.49
N ALA A 10 -7.06 1.07 -2.76
CA ALA A 10 -8.26 1.33 -3.57
C ALA A 10 -9.13 0.07 -3.74
N SER A 11 -8.51 -1.11 -3.74
CA SER A 11 -9.19 -2.40 -3.78
C SER A 11 -8.28 -3.51 -3.23
N SER A 12 -8.85 -4.70 -2.99
CA SER A 12 -8.05 -5.88 -2.63
C SER A 12 -7.11 -6.28 -3.77
N VAL A 13 -5.85 -6.52 -3.44
CA VAL A 13 -4.83 -7.04 -4.37
C VAL A 13 -5.08 -8.53 -4.62
N LYS A 14 -5.32 -8.90 -5.89
CA LYS A 14 -5.67 -10.27 -6.29
C LYS A 14 -4.76 -10.87 -7.37
N ALA A 15 -3.81 -10.10 -7.87
CA ALA A 15 -2.88 -10.54 -8.91
C ALA A 15 -1.45 -10.10 -8.56
N VAL A 16 -0.48 -10.72 -9.23
CA VAL A 16 0.91 -10.27 -9.20
C VAL A 16 1.07 -9.01 -10.06
N GLY A 17 2.03 -8.17 -9.72
CA GLY A 17 2.29 -6.93 -10.45
C GLY A 17 2.69 -5.76 -9.57
N ARG A 18 2.74 -4.57 -10.17
CA ARG A 18 3.03 -3.31 -9.48
C ARG A 18 1.75 -2.62 -9.05
N TYR A 19 1.73 -2.14 -7.82
CA TYR A 19 0.59 -1.46 -7.23
C TYR A 19 1.01 -0.15 -6.57
N GLU A 20 0.05 0.75 -6.47
CA GLU A 20 0.18 1.99 -5.72
C GLU A 20 -0.91 2.07 -4.66
N ALA A 21 -0.58 2.70 -3.53
CA ALA A 21 -1.51 2.95 -2.45
C ALA A 21 -1.17 4.27 -1.75
N THR A 22 -2.08 4.73 -0.91
CA THR A 22 -1.89 5.96 -0.14
C THR A 22 -1.73 5.61 1.33
N ALA A 23 -0.70 6.16 1.97
CA ALA A 23 -0.50 6.07 3.41
C ALA A 23 -0.81 7.42 4.06
N LYS A 24 -1.81 7.44 4.95
CA LYS A 24 -2.17 8.62 5.77
C LYS A 24 -1.40 8.57 7.08
N LEU A 25 -0.21 9.16 7.08
CA LEU A 25 0.66 9.26 8.23
C LEU A 25 0.14 10.33 9.21
N ARG A 26 0.79 10.46 10.37
CA ARG A 26 0.41 11.45 11.38
C ARG A 26 0.62 12.88 10.88
N ASP A 27 0.00 13.82 11.58
CA ASP A 27 0.20 15.26 11.39
C ASP A 27 -0.17 15.74 9.97
N GLY A 28 -1.18 15.08 9.36
CA GLY A 28 -1.69 15.43 8.04
C GLY A 28 -0.79 15.01 6.87
N ILE A 29 0.26 14.23 7.14
CA ILE A 29 1.19 13.78 6.09
C ILE A 29 0.53 12.67 5.28
N VAL A 30 0.43 12.87 3.96
CA VAL A 30 -0.07 11.86 3.01
C VAL A 30 1.08 11.45 2.10
N ALA A 31 1.37 10.15 2.03
CA ALA A 31 2.41 9.60 1.18
C ALA A 31 1.81 8.64 0.15
N ASN A 32 2.25 8.73 -1.11
CA ASN A 32 2.01 7.69 -2.10
C ASN A 32 3.09 6.61 -1.95
N ILE A 33 2.68 5.35 -1.88
CA ILE A 33 3.56 4.20 -1.76
C ILE A 33 3.38 3.28 -2.96
N LYS A 34 4.49 2.77 -3.48
CA LYS A 34 4.52 1.79 -4.57
C LYS A 34 5.04 0.46 -4.03
N PHE A 35 4.43 -0.64 -4.44
CA PHE A 35 4.85 -1.97 -4.00
C PHE A 35 4.65 -3.00 -5.10
N ASP A 36 5.53 -4.00 -5.11
CA ASP A 36 5.51 -5.10 -6.07
C ASP A 36 4.98 -6.35 -5.38
N VAL A 37 3.98 -6.97 -6.00
CA VAL A 37 3.37 -8.23 -5.57
C VAL A 37 3.96 -9.32 -6.44
N VAL A 38 4.76 -10.19 -5.82
CA VAL A 38 5.45 -11.29 -6.49
C VAL A 38 4.76 -12.61 -6.17
N ALA A 39 4.79 -13.55 -7.12
CA ALA A 39 4.31 -14.91 -6.86
C ALA A 39 5.23 -15.60 -5.85
N THR A 40 4.63 -16.26 -4.86
CA THR A 40 5.33 -17.26 -4.05
C THR A 40 5.02 -18.65 -4.61
N LYS A 41 6.03 -19.51 -4.67
CA LYS A 41 5.83 -20.94 -4.94
C LYS A 41 5.26 -21.65 -3.71
#